data_AF-A0A7G4RK07-F1
#
_entry.id   AF-A0A7G4RK07-F1
#
_cell.length_a   1.000
_cell.length_b   1.000
_cell.length_c   1.000
_cell.angle_alpha   90.00
_cell.angle_beta   90.00
_cell.angle_gamma   90.00
#
_symmetry.space_group_name_H-M   'P 1'
#
loop_
_entity.id
_entity.type
_entity.pdbx_description
1 polymer ?
#
loop_
_entity_poly.entity_id
_entity_poly.type
_entity_poly.pdbx_seq_one_letter_code
_entity_poly.pdbx_strand_id
1 'polypeptide(L)'
;MSDGKLETLEQVKVHNKKKVALVDIDGCLIIEGKLNADLVERLRQGGYDEIILFTQRSKFVQSLSLPRQLSEDEIKTTNDAVSHLSEALGKPVKVSTSVDFMFDGPFTYFEQLKTTEELILNNTSNLAKLRSHQADKRKIEELGGEAESARNKLKEIEVIRRRLLTDNELAEIEELKKQLENEISEEKKVVAEYQSTHEEYKTTDVDGYPVNKEQQLINLRETLTQDGSELEEDYFDDNYLNLQELEGLEKKPNRFVVSKGRIMSFEEVELKLSKINDEIATIRSQFELFIRELGIDPAIAVKMNYNERGQLAEPKKTAVINLQKLDDIQNAIKEENSLGKALSTAEFYMSAQSKTNSIMGIKEELHKISHPDFSENVKLKKKELSDLRKQYEMLLKDKFGITVKEASAKDIEKWREPHKTAVTNFQKVLKSENDPVAVYLSKTSVPTLTELKESFRALYITTVYSPANLKQPRDHAQYEVTTDTANNTTDQFKQKYQALKGDRLKISILKDFKSQIEQFTTKQEIAKFLEAYKLSPEYQTLATGQGAFTQGAHKVGLSSLITTSSVDAINDMVEDALKIIEDSNKVNPKG
;
A
#
# COMPACT_ATOMS: atom_id res chain seq x y z
N MET A 1 -4.70 34.71 85.22
CA MET A 1 -4.79 35.18 83.83
C MET A 1 -3.52 34.78 83.11
N SER A 2 -3.60 33.76 82.26
CA SER A 2 -2.69 33.56 81.14
C SER A 2 -3.35 32.51 80.25
N ASP A 3 -4.18 32.99 79.34
CA ASP A 3 -4.88 32.20 78.33
C ASP A 3 -3.88 31.45 77.47
N GLY A 4 -3.90 30.13 77.56
CA GLY A 4 -3.22 29.24 76.64
C GLY A 4 -3.96 29.21 75.32
N LYS A 5 -3.44 29.93 74.32
CA LYS A 5 -3.82 29.72 72.91
C LYS A 5 -3.19 28.42 72.43
N LEU A 6 -4.01 27.39 72.26
CA LEU A 6 -3.74 26.31 71.32
C LEU A 6 -3.79 26.92 69.91
N GLU A 7 -2.63 27.19 69.32
CA GLU A 7 -2.52 27.33 67.88
C GLU A 7 -2.62 25.92 67.27
N THR A 8 -3.78 25.62 66.73
CA THR A 8 -4.00 24.49 65.83
C THR A 8 -3.09 24.66 64.62
N LEU A 9 -2.07 23.80 64.53
CA LEU A 9 -1.34 23.51 63.30
C LEU A 9 -2.32 22.86 62.30
N GLU A 10 -3.16 23.67 61.66
CA GLU A 10 -3.74 23.31 60.37
C GLU A 10 -2.58 23.22 59.39
N GLN A 11 -2.12 21.98 59.20
CA GLN A 11 -1.19 21.60 58.14
C GLN A 11 -1.74 22.14 56.82
N VAL A 12 -1.00 23.06 56.23
CA VAL A 12 -1.14 23.43 54.82
C VAL A 12 -0.92 22.15 54.02
N LYS A 13 -1.99 21.41 53.72
CA LYS A 13 -1.98 20.32 52.75
C LYS A 13 -1.70 20.96 51.39
N VAL A 14 -0.42 21.05 51.02
CA VAL A 14 -0.02 21.32 49.65
C VAL A 14 -0.69 20.23 48.80
N HIS A 15 -1.77 20.59 48.10
CA HIS A 15 -2.43 19.68 47.18
C HIS A 15 -1.45 19.46 46.04
N ASN A 16 -0.78 18.30 46.04
CA ASN A 16 0.09 17.93 44.93
C ASN A 16 -0.81 17.70 43.72
N LYS A 17 -0.60 18.52 42.69
CA LYS A 17 -1.24 18.33 41.40
C LYS A 17 -0.42 17.32 40.61
N LYS A 18 -1.07 16.27 40.11
CA LYS A 18 -0.47 15.18 39.36
C LYS A 18 -0.96 15.22 37.92
N LYS A 19 -0.03 15.28 36.98
CA LYS A 19 -0.32 15.32 35.55
C LYS A 19 -0.18 13.95 34.92
N VAL A 20 -1.26 13.46 34.31
CA VAL A 20 -1.37 12.09 33.80
C VAL A 20 -1.69 12.11 32.31
N ALA A 21 -0.97 11.31 31.52
CA ALA A 21 -1.36 11.02 30.14
C ALA A 21 -2.06 9.66 30.09
N LEU A 22 -3.26 9.65 29.54
CA LEU A 22 -4.02 8.45 29.21
C LEU A 22 -3.91 8.24 27.70
N VAL A 23 -3.45 7.07 27.26
CA VAL A 23 -3.07 6.85 25.87
C VAL A 23 -3.70 5.57 25.34
N ASP A 24 -4.59 5.66 24.36
CA ASP A 24 -5.05 4.48 23.62
C ASP A 24 -3.90 3.86 22.79
N ILE A 25 -3.97 2.56 22.53
CA ILE A 25 -2.89 1.83 21.87
C ILE A 25 -3.11 1.76 20.36
N ASP A 26 -4.26 1.25 19.93
CA ASP A 26 -4.47 0.83 18.55
C ASP A 26 -4.90 2.04 17.71
N GLY A 27 -4.16 2.36 16.64
CA GLY A 27 -4.44 3.54 15.81
C GLY A 27 -4.03 4.89 16.42
N CYS A 28 -3.87 4.95 17.75
CA CYS A 28 -3.37 6.12 18.49
C CYS A 28 -1.84 6.06 18.71
N LEU A 29 -1.39 5.20 19.63
CA LEU A 29 0.03 4.98 19.92
C LEU A 29 0.76 4.22 18.81
N ILE A 30 0.10 3.21 18.24
CA ILE A 30 0.67 2.36 17.21
C ILE A 30 0.06 2.71 15.85
N ILE A 31 0.90 3.15 14.92
CA ILE A 31 0.53 3.40 13.52
C ILE A 31 1.44 2.57 12.63
N GLU A 32 0.86 1.72 11.78
CA GLU A 32 1.60 0.86 10.85
C GLU A 32 2.65 -0.01 11.57
N GLY A 33 2.27 -0.60 12.71
CA GLY A 33 3.11 -1.51 13.48
C GLY A 33 4.25 -0.85 14.26
N LYS A 34 4.29 0.49 14.35
CA LYS A 34 5.35 1.28 15.01
C LYS A 34 4.78 2.36 15.93
N LEU A 35 5.62 2.87 16.84
CA LEU A 35 5.25 4.03 17.66
C LEU A 35 4.94 5.26 16.79
N ASN A 36 3.86 5.96 17.13
CA ASN A 36 3.52 7.25 16.59
C ASN A 36 4.50 8.31 17.12
N ALA A 37 5.43 8.73 16.26
CA ALA A 37 6.49 9.68 16.63
C ALA A 37 5.96 11.02 17.14
N ASP A 38 4.85 11.52 16.60
CA ASP A 38 4.26 12.81 17.02
C ASP A 38 3.69 12.70 18.44
N LEU A 39 3.03 11.57 18.75
CA LEU A 39 2.51 11.32 20.09
C LEU A 39 3.64 11.11 21.09
N VAL A 40 4.69 10.36 20.75
CA VAL A 40 5.86 10.19 21.61
C VAL A 40 6.51 11.55 21.93
N GLU A 41 6.66 12.44 20.95
CA GLU A 41 7.20 13.78 21.18
C GLU A 41 6.28 14.62 22.08
N ARG A 42 4.95 14.56 21.84
CA ARG A 42 3.96 15.22 22.70
C ARG A 42 4.04 14.73 24.15
N LEU A 43 4.16 13.42 24.36
CA LEU A 43 4.29 12.80 25.68
C LEU A 43 5.60 13.19 26.39
N ARG A 44 6.69 13.33 25.63
CA ARG A 44 7.99 13.79 26.15
C ARG A 44 7.93 15.24 26.61
N GLN A 45 7.31 16.11 25.82
CA GLN A 45 7.21 17.55 26.11
C GLN A 45 6.14 17.90 27.15
N GLY A 46 5.12 17.04 27.33
CA GLY A 46 3.95 17.36 28.15
C GLY A 46 4.18 17.39 29.67
N GLY A 47 5.35 16.91 30.15
CA GLY A 47 5.72 16.96 31.56
C GLY A 47 4.86 16.07 32.47
N TYR A 48 4.41 14.92 31.97
CA TYR A 48 3.54 14.00 32.72
C TYR A 48 4.29 13.27 33.83
N ASP A 49 3.70 13.21 35.02
CA ASP A 49 4.16 12.40 36.16
C ASP A 49 3.93 10.91 35.89
N GLU A 50 2.79 10.58 35.28
CA GLU A 50 2.44 9.21 34.89
C GLU A 50 1.96 9.15 33.45
N ILE A 51 2.32 8.06 32.77
CA ILE A 51 1.81 7.70 31.45
C ILE A 51 1.19 6.33 31.56
N ILE A 52 -0.08 6.24 31.20
CA ILE A 52 -0.89 5.05 31.32
C ILE A 52 -1.42 4.71 29.92
N LEU A 53 -1.09 3.52 29.43
CA LEU A 53 -1.79 2.94 28.30
C LEU A 53 -3.22 2.61 28.76
N PHE A 54 -4.18 3.37 28.27
CA PHE A 54 -5.57 3.30 28.67
C PHE A 54 -6.36 2.59 27.59
N THR A 55 -6.59 1.29 27.79
CA THR A 55 -6.98 0.39 26.71
C THR A 55 -8.12 -0.54 27.13
N GLN A 56 -8.87 -1.07 26.16
CA GLN A 56 -9.93 -2.06 26.40
C GLN A 56 -9.48 -3.49 26.04
N ARG A 57 -8.16 -3.76 26.13
CA ARG A 57 -7.60 -5.08 25.82
C ARG A 57 -7.86 -6.09 26.94
N SER A 58 -8.21 -7.31 26.56
CA SER A 58 -8.39 -8.49 27.41
C SER A 58 -7.85 -9.74 26.70
N LYS A 59 -7.76 -10.89 27.37
CA LYS A 59 -7.32 -12.17 26.76
C LYS A 59 -8.25 -12.54 25.59
N PHE A 60 -9.56 -12.43 25.80
CA PHE A 60 -10.54 -12.66 24.74
C PHE A 60 -10.35 -11.71 23.56
N VAL A 61 -10.25 -10.39 23.80
CA VAL A 61 -10.10 -9.39 22.72
C VAL A 61 -8.82 -9.64 21.93
N GLN A 62 -7.70 -9.89 22.63
CA GLN A 62 -6.42 -10.15 21.99
C GLN A 62 -6.40 -11.46 21.19
N SER A 63 -7.16 -12.48 21.61
CA SER A 63 -7.31 -13.72 20.83
C SER A 63 -7.94 -13.51 19.46
N LEU A 64 -8.71 -12.43 19.28
CA LEU A 64 -9.36 -12.09 18.01
C LEU A 64 -8.50 -11.17 17.14
N SER A 65 -7.75 -10.25 17.76
CA SER A 65 -7.00 -9.20 17.08
C SER A 65 -5.59 -9.63 16.67
N LEU A 66 -4.81 -10.22 17.58
CA LEU A 66 -3.40 -10.55 17.34
C LEU A 66 -3.16 -11.48 16.14
N PRO A 67 -3.98 -12.52 15.88
CA PRO A 67 -3.77 -13.40 14.73
C PRO A 67 -3.87 -12.69 13.37
N ARG A 68 -4.40 -11.47 13.33
CA ARG A 68 -4.57 -10.65 12.12
C ARG A 68 -3.42 -9.67 11.88
N GLN A 69 -2.53 -9.47 12.85
CA GLN A 69 -1.38 -8.56 12.71
C GLN A 69 -0.37 -9.08 11.69
N LEU A 70 0.36 -8.16 11.05
CA LEU A 70 1.28 -8.51 9.98
C LEU A 70 2.59 -9.05 10.58
N SER A 71 3.22 -9.98 9.87
CA SER A 71 4.51 -10.52 10.31
C SER A 71 5.60 -9.44 10.42
N GLU A 72 5.47 -8.36 9.65
CA GLU A 72 6.43 -7.25 9.52
C GLU A 72 6.26 -6.17 10.60
N ASP A 73 5.19 -6.21 11.42
CA ASP A 73 4.97 -5.22 12.48
C ASP A 73 6.07 -5.34 13.55
N GLU A 74 6.55 -4.20 14.04
CA GLU A 74 7.59 -4.13 15.09
C GLU A 74 6.95 -4.29 16.48
N ILE A 75 5.77 -3.69 16.67
CA ILE A 75 5.00 -3.71 17.91
C ILE A 75 3.73 -4.52 17.68
N LYS A 76 3.61 -5.65 18.37
CA LYS A 76 2.48 -6.59 18.20
C LYS A 76 1.62 -6.65 19.46
N THR A 77 2.28 -6.84 20.60
CA THR A 77 1.65 -7.03 21.90
C THR A 77 1.51 -5.72 22.67
N THR A 78 0.69 -5.74 23.72
CA THR A 78 0.61 -4.65 24.69
C THR A 78 1.97 -4.47 25.39
N ASN A 79 2.66 -5.57 25.67
CA ASN A 79 3.99 -5.53 26.28
C ASN A 79 5.06 -4.92 25.37
N ASP A 80 4.99 -5.15 24.05
CA ASP A 80 5.86 -4.46 23.09
C ASP A 80 5.61 -2.96 23.14
N ALA A 81 4.34 -2.52 23.17
CA ALA A 81 3.97 -1.12 23.23
C ALA A 81 4.52 -0.45 24.51
N VAL A 82 4.37 -1.10 25.67
CA VAL A 82 4.94 -0.65 26.95
C VAL A 82 6.45 -0.54 26.86
N SER A 83 7.13 -1.56 26.33
CA SER A 83 8.59 -1.62 26.28
C SER A 83 9.17 -0.52 25.39
N HIS A 84 8.67 -0.39 24.16
CA HIS A 84 9.12 0.62 23.21
C HIS A 84 8.79 2.03 23.70
N LEU A 85 7.60 2.26 24.25
CA LEU A 85 7.23 3.58 24.75
C LEU A 85 8.05 3.96 25.99
N SER A 86 8.27 3.02 26.92
CA SER A 86 9.09 3.26 28.11
C SER A 86 10.53 3.59 27.74
N GLU A 87 11.11 2.88 26.77
CA GLU A 87 12.44 3.18 26.23
C GLU A 87 12.48 4.57 25.57
N ALA A 88 11.50 4.89 24.72
CA ALA A 88 11.45 6.17 24.02
C ALA A 88 11.28 7.38 24.95
N LEU A 89 10.67 7.19 26.12
CA LEU A 89 10.41 8.25 27.10
C LEU A 89 11.38 8.26 28.28
N GLY A 90 12.17 7.20 28.47
CA GLY A 90 13.09 7.07 29.60
C GLY A 90 12.40 6.97 30.96
N LYS A 91 11.15 6.49 31.02
CA LYS A 91 10.36 6.36 32.25
C LYS A 91 9.36 5.20 32.16
N PRO A 92 8.94 4.62 33.30
CA PRO A 92 7.99 3.50 33.29
C PRO A 92 6.62 3.93 32.76
N VAL A 93 6.03 3.06 31.95
CA VAL A 93 4.65 3.17 31.46
C VAL A 93 3.79 2.13 32.16
N LYS A 94 2.61 2.54 32.65
CA LYS A 94 1.62 1.64 33.25
C LYS A 94 0.57 1.25 32.20
N VAL A 95 -0.21 0.22 32.48
CA VAL A 95 -1.31 -0.21 31.61
C VAL A 95 -2.56 -0.32 32.47
N SER A 96 -3.64 0.36 32.08
CA SER A 96 -4.96 0.11 32.64
C SER A 96 -5.87 -0.48 31.57
N THR A 97 -6.46 -1.63 31.90
CA THR A 97 -7.37 -2.35 31.02
C THR A 97 -8.82 -2.21 31.48
N SER A 98 -9.78 -2.38 30.58
CA SER A 98 -11.21 -2.36 30.92
C SER A 98 -11.64 -3.50 31.86
N VAL A 99 -10.78 -4.50 32.08
CA VAL A 99 -11.07 -5.63 32.98
C VAL A 99 -10.34 -5.55 34.32
N ASP A 100 -9.47 -4.56 34.53
CA ASP A 100 -8.66 -4.40 35.75
C ASP A 100 -9.46 -4.65 37.05
N PHE A 101 -10.62 -4.01 37.19
CA PHE A 101 -11.45 -4.09 38.39
C PHE A 101 -12.12 -5.44 38.63
N MET A 102 -12.12 -6.31 37.62
CA MET A 102 -12.60 -7.69 37.73
C MET A 102 -11.48 -8.63 38.21
N PHE A 103 -10.24 -8.15 38.24
CA PHE A 103 -9.02 -8.91 38.55
C PHE A 103 -8.09 -8.11 39.48
N ASP A 104 -8.59 -7.68 40.63
CA ASP A 104 -7.83 -7.05 41.74
C ASP A 104 -7.51 -5.54 41.61
N GLY A 105 -8.07 -4.83 40.63
CA GLY A 105 -8.03 -3.36 40.54
C GLY A 105 -7.08 -2.81 39.46
N PRO A 106 -6.82 -1.49 39.42
CA PRO A 106 -6.01 -0.89 38.35
C PRO A 106 -4.60 -1.45 38.28
N PHE A 107 -4.12 -1.58 37.05
CA PHE A 107 -2.73 -1.96 36.74
C PHE A 107 -2.35 -3.41 37.08
N THR A 108 -3.26 -4.24 37.60
CA THR A 108 -2.97 -5.63 37.99
C THR A 108 -3.10 -6.61 36.82
N TYR A 109 -4.03 -6.35 35.89
CA TYR A 109 -4.39 -7.32 34.85
C TYR A 109 -3.30 -7.53 33.80
N PHE A 110 -2.50 -6.50 33.56
CA PHE A 110 -1.51 -6.48 32.48
C PHE A 110 -0.50 -7.64 32.53
N GLU A 111 -0.09 -8.06 33.72
CA GLU A 111 0.85 -9.20 33.86
C GLU A 111 0.26 -10.51 33.33
N GLN A 112 -1.05 -10.74 33.54
CA GLN A 112 -1.74 -11.90 32.99
C GLN A 112 -1.94 -11.76 31.47
N LEU A 113 -2.28 -10.55 31.02
CA LEU A 113 -2.49 -10.27 29.60
C LEU A 113 -1.20 -10.54 28.81
N LYS A 114 -0.06 -10.06 29.31
CA LYS A 114 1.26 -10.25 28.71
C LYS A 114 1.56 -11.71 28.41
N THR A 115 1.37 -12.60 29.38
CA THR A 115 1.64 -14.04 29.19
C THR A 115 0.71 -14.66 28.15
N THR A 116 -0.56 -14.26 28.12
CA THR A 116 -1.51 -14.79 27.14
C THR A 116 -1.25 -14.25 25.73
N GLU A 117 -0.87 -12.98 25.57
CA GLU A 117 -0.51 -12.41 24.25
C GLU A 117 0.68 -13.16 23.62
N GLU A 118 1.69 -13.53 24.42
CA GLU A 118 2.81 -14.37 23.98
C GLU A 118 2.35 -15.76 23.52
N LEU A 119 1.44 -16.39 24.28
CA LEU A 119 0.84 -17.68 23.91
C LEU A 119 0.05 -17.58 22.59
N ILE A 120 -0.70 -16.50 22.38
CA ILE A 120 -1.46 -16.27 21.15
C ILE A 120 -0.54 -16.13 19.93
N LEU A 121 0.56 -15.38 20.05
CA LEU A 121 1.53 -15.23 18.96
C LEU A 121 2.20 -16.56 18.61
N ASN A 122 2.62 -17.32 19.63
CA ASN A 122 3.19 -18.65 19.44
C ASN A 122 2.19 -19.60 18.77
N ASN A 123 0.92 -19.57 19.19
CA ASN A 123 -0.15 -20.37 18.61
C ASN A 123 -0.43 -19.96 17.15
N THR A 124 -0.37 -18.67 16.81
CA THR A 124 -0.59 -18.19 15.44
C THR A 124 0.47 -18.74 14.46
N SER A 125 1.74 -18.75 14.87
CA SER A 125 2.83 -19.37 14.12
C SER A 125 2.59 -20.88 13.92
N ASN A 126 2.14 -21.55 14.98
CA ASN A 126 1.83 -22.97 14.96
C ASN A 126 0.61 -23.32 14.08
N LEU A 127 -0.44 -22.49 14.07
CA LEU A 127 -1.57 -22.65 13.16
C LEU A 127 -1.16 -22.51 11.69
N ALA A 128 -0.21 -21.63 11.38
CA ALA A 128 0.34 -21.53 10.03
C ALA A 128 1.08 -22.82 9.62
N LYS A 129 1.89 -23.39 10.53
CA LYS A 129 2.55 -24.70 10.32
C LYS A 129 1.52 -25.82 10.13
N LEU A 130 0.46 -25.84 10.95
CA LEU A 130 -0.60 -26.84 10.85
C LEU A 130 -1.35 -26.77 9.52
N ARG A 131 -1.66 -25.57 9.02
CA ARG A 131 -2.24 -25.38 7.68
C ARG A 131 -1.32 -25.89 6.59
N SER A 132 -0.01 -25.61 6.68
CA SER A 132 0.99 -26.14 5.74
C SER A 132 1.05 -27.66 5.80
N HIS A 133 1.07 -28.26 7.00
CA HIS A 133 1.03 -29.71 7.19
C HIS A 133 -0.22 -30.33 6.54
N GLN A 134 -1.40 -29.75 6.75
CA GLN A 134 -2.65 -30.23 6.15
C GLN A 134 -2.65 -30.12 4.62
N ALA A 135 -2.10 -29.04 4.07
CA ALA A 135 -1.95 -28.87 2.63
C ALA A 135 -0.98 -29.89 2.04
N ASP A 136 0.17 -30.12 2.70
CA ASP A 136 1.15 -31.12 2.29
C ASP A 136 0.59 -32.55 2.39
N LYS A 137 -0.20 -32.85 3.42
CA LYS A 137 -0.89 -34.15 3.57
C LYS A 137 -1.89 -34.39 2.43
N ARG A 138 -2.75 -33.41 2.12
CA ARG A 138 -3.65 -33.48 0.96
C ARG A 138 -2.88 -33.67 -0.34
N LYS A 139 -1.75 -32.97 -0.50
CA LYS A 139 -0.93 -33.10 -1.71
C LYS A 139 -0.33 -34.49 -1.86
N ILE A 140 0.10 -35.11 -0.76
CA ILE A 140 0.57 -36.50 -0.74
C ILE A 140 -0.57 -37.46 -1.11
N GLU A 141 -1.78 -37.25 -0.60
CA GLU A 141 -2.95 -38.08 -0.93
C GLU A 141 -3.29 -37.98 -2.43
N GLU A 142 -3.32 -36.77 -2.99
CA GLU A 142 -3.52 -36.51 -4.43
C GLU A 142 -2.44 -37.18 -5.29
N LEU A 143 -1.16 -36.97 -4.97
CA LEU A 143 -0.05 -37.55 -5.72
C LEU A 143 -0.02 -39.07 -5.56
N GLY A 144 -0.36 -39.60 -4.39
CA GLY A 144 -0.41 -41.02 -4.08
C GLY A 144 -1.44 -41.78 -4.93
N GLY A 145 -2.61 -41.19 -5.17
CA GLY A 145 -3.62 -41.75 -6.07
C GLY A 145 -3.17 -41.85 -7.53
N GLU A 146 -2.14 -41.09 -7.94
CA GLU A 146 -1.62 -41.07 -9.31
C GLU A 146 -0.19 -41.63 -9.45
N ALA A 147 0.46 -42.05 -8.36
CA ALA A 147 1.89 -42.36 -8.29
C ALA A 147 2.22 -43.84 -8.52
N GLU A 148 1.22 -44.71 -8.65
CA GLU A 148 1.41 -46.18 -8.71
C GLU A 148 2.30 -46.63 -9.89
N SER A 149 2.57 -45.76 -10.88
CA SER A 149 3.47 -46.04 -12.01
C SER A 149 4.57 -44.99 -12.29
N ALA A 150 4.67 -43.88 -11.53
CA ALA A 150 5.55 -42.76 -11.88
C ALA A 150 6.63 -42.47 -10.81
N ARG A 151 7.88 -42.92 -11.07
CA ARG A 151 9.06 -42.73 -10.18
C ARG A 151 9.32 -41.28 -9.76
N ASN A 152 8.95 -40.30 -10.60
CA ASN A 152 9.11 -38.88 -10.28
C ASN A 152 8.11 -38.39 -9.21
N LYS A 153 6.87 -38.90 -9.22
CA LYS A 153 5.86 -38.56 -8.21
C LYS A 153 6.22 -39.12 -6.83
N LEU A 154 6.84 -40.31 -6.78
CA LEU A 154 7.36 -40.89 -5.53
C LEU A 154 8.46 -40.03 -4.89
N LYS A 155 9.37 -39.49 -5.69
CA LYS A 155 10.41 -38.56 -5.19
C LYS A 155 9.80 -37.26 -4.65
N GLU A 156 8.79 -36.73 -5.33
CA GLU A 156 8.07 -35.53 -4.88
C GLU A 156 7.35 -35.79 -3.55
N ILE A 157 6.64 -36.92 -3.42
CA ILE A 157 6.02 -37.35 -2.16
C ILE A 157 7.04 -37.43 -1.02
N GLU A 158 8.23 -37.98 -1.27
CA GLU A 158 9.28 -38.09 -0.25
C GLU A 158 9.77 -36.71 0.23
N VAL A 159 9.94 -35.76 -0.69
CA VAL A 159 10.27 -34.36 -0.35
C VAL A 159 9.17 -33.71 0.48
N ILE A 160 7.90 -33.93 0.11
CA ILE A 160 6.75 -33.38 0.85
C ILE A 160 6.67 -33.99 2.25
N ARG A 161 6.87 -35.31 2.41
CA ARG A 161 6.81 -36.01 3.71
C ARG A 161 7.82 -35.46 4.72
N ARG A 162 9.00 -35.05 4.28
CA ARG A 162 10.03 -34.46 5.16
C ARG A 162 9.62 -33.09 5.75
N ARG A 163 8.57 -32.46 5.21
CA ARG A 163 8.03 -31.17 5.70
C ARG A 163 6.80 -31.34 6.59
N LEU A 164 6.29 -32.56 6.75
CA LEU A 164 5.18 -32.82 7.65
C LEU A 164 5.66 -32.70 9.10
N LEU A 165 4.86 -31.99 9.90
CA LEU A 165 4.95 -32.04 11.36
C LEU A 165 4.85 -33.48 11.88
N THR A 166 5.62 -33.75 12.93
CA THR A 166 5.60 -34.98 13.72
C THR A 166 4.38 -35.05 14.64
N ASP A 167 4.04 -36.24 15.13
CA ASP A 167 2.93 -36.42 16.08
C ASP A 167 3.13 -35.63 17.37
N ASN A 168 4.38 -35.50 17.84
CA ASN A 168 4.72 -34.69 19.01
C ASN A 168 4.45 -33.21 18.75
N GLU A 169 4.89 -32.67 17.61
CA GLU A 169 4.60 -31.28 17.24
C GLU A 169 3.10 -31.03 17.11
N LEU A 170 2.34 -31.97 16.54
CA LEU A 170 0.88 -31.86 16.46
C LEU A 170 0.22 -31.86 17.85
N ALA A 171 0.70 -32.70 18.76
CA ALA A 171 0.20 -32.74 20.14
C ALA A 171 0.51 -31.45 20.90
N GLU A 172 1.70 -30.87 20.73
CA GLU A 172 2.08 -29.58 21.31
C GLU A 172 1.17 -28.44 20.83
N ILE A 173 0.84 -28.41 19.53
CA ILE A 173 -0.07 -27.40 18.97
C ILE A 173 -1.48 -27.53 19.56
N GLU A 174 -2.01 -28.75 19.68
CA GLU A 174 -3.34 -28.95 20.23
C GLU A 174 -3.40 -28.63 21.74
N GLU A 175 -2.36 -28.95 22.49
CA GLU A 175 -2.29 -28.61 23.91
C GLU A 175 -2.21 -27.09 24.12
N LEU A 176 -1.41 -26.37 23.34
CA LEU A 176 -1.36 -24.89 23.39
C LEU A 176 -2.71 -24.27 23.07
N LYS A 177 -3.40 -24.80 22.05
CA LYS A 177 -4.75 -24.33 21.69
C LYS A 177 -5.74 -24.54 22.83
N LYS A 178 -5.71 -25.71 23.47
CA LYS A 178 -6.56 -26.03 24.61
C LYS A 178 -6.25 -25.16 25.82
N GLN A 179 -4.97 -24.90 26.10
CA GLN A 179 -4.56 -23.98 27.15
C GLN A 179 -5.15 -22.58 26.92
N LEU A 180 -5.03 -22.05 25.70
CA LEU A 180 -5.56 -20.74 25.35
C LEU A 180 -7.10 -20.68 25.47
N GLU A 181 -7.79 -21.72 24.99
CA GLU A 181 -9.26 -21.82 25.12
C GLU A 181 -9.70 -21.85 26.58
N ASN A 182 -8.94 -22.53 27.45
CA ASN A 182 -9.21 -22.55 28.89
C ASN A 182 -9.00 -21.18 29.53
N GLU A 183 -7.87 -20.50 29.27
CA GLU A 183 -7.58 -19.17 29.83
C GLU A 183 -8.66 -18.14 29.45
N ILE A 184 -9.10 -18.15 28.19
CA ILE A 184 -10.18 -17.26 27.71
C ILE A 184 -11.52 -17.62 28.34
N SER A 185 -11.81 -18.92 28.51
CA SER A 185 -13.04 -19.39 29.13
C SER A 185 -13.12 -19.01 30.62
N GLU A 186 -12.00 -19.08 31.33
CA GLU A 186 -11.88 -18.64 32.71
C GLU A 186 -12.05 -17.13 32.85
N GLU A 187 -11.38 -16.33 32.01
CA GLU A 187 -11.58 -14.87 31.99
C GLU A 187 -13.06 -14.51 31.80
N LYS A 188 -13.72 -15.12 30.81
CA LYS A 188 -15.14 -14.88 30.52
C LYS A 188 -16.05 -15.19 31.69
N LYS A 189 -15.75 -16.24 32.47
CA LYS A 189 -16.53 -16.58 33.67
C LYS A 189 -16.39 -15.51 34.75
N VAL A 190 -15.16 -15.07 35.03
CA VAL A 190 -14.89 -14.02 36.03
C VAL A 190 -15.59 -12.72 35.63
N VAL A 191 -15.46 -12.31 34.37
CA VAL A 191 -16.14 -11.12 33.82
C VAL A 191 -17.66 -11.24 33.97
N ALA A 192 -18.24 -12.37 33.55
CA ALA A 192 -19.70 -12.58 33.62
C ALA A 192 -20.22 -12.59 35.07
N GLU A 193 -19.49 -13.21 35.99
CA GLU A 193 -19.83 -13.21 37.43
C GLU A 193 -19.79 -11.78 38.01
N TYR A 194 -18.74 -11.02 37.68
CA TYR A 194 -18.61 -9.63 38.11
C TYR A 194 -19.76 -8.76 37.59
N GLN A 195 -20.08 -8.85 36.29
CA GLN A 195 -21.19 -8.11 35.68
C GLN A 195 -22.57 -8.50 36.22
N SER A 196 -22.72 -9.74 36.72
CA SER A 196 -23.97 -10.18 37.35
C SER A 196 -24.23 -9.49 38.69
N THR A 197 -23.17 -9.01 39.34
CA THR A 197 -23.20 -8.37 40.67
C THR A 197 -22.97 -6.85 40.63
N HIS A 198 -22.45 -6.30 39.52
CA HIS A 198 -22.19 -4.88 39.32
C HIS A 198 -22.87 -4.39 38.05
N GLU A 199 -24.03 -3.74 38.20
CA GLU A 199 -24.90 -3.36 37.07
C GLU A 199 -24.29 -2.27 36.19
N GLU A 200 -23.49 -1.39 36.78
CA GLU A 200 -22.73 -0.33 36.11
C GLU A 200 -21.63 -0.87 35.17
N TYR A 201 -21.31 -2.16 35.27
CA TYR A 201 -20.39 -2.87 34.37
C TYR A 201 -21.14 -3.68 33.30
N LYS A 202 -22.48 -3.59 33.23
CA LYS A 202 -23.22 -4.23 32.13
C LYS A 202 -23.08 -3.38 30.87
N THR A 203 -22.60 -4.01 29.80
CA THR A 203 -22.49 -3.38 28.49
C THR A 203 -23.57 -3.90 27.53
N THR A 204 -24.00 -3.05 26.60
CA THR A 204 -24.76 -3.48 25.41
C THR A 204 -23.86 -3.81 24.23
N ASP A 205 -22.55 -3.68 24.42
CA ASP A 205 -21.57 -3.86 23.36
C ASP A 205 -21.50 -5.32 22.90
N VAL A 206 -21.76 -5.49 21.60
CA VAL A 206 -21.73 -6.78 20.91
C VAL A 206 -20.30 -7.31 20.78
N ASP A 207 -19.31 -6.41 20.81
CA ASP A 207 -17.88 -6.72 20.70
C ASP A 207 -17.30 -7.28 22.02
N GLY A 208 -18.07 -7.20 23.12
CA GLY A 208 -17.79 -7.91 24.36
C GLY A 208 -16.86 -7.19 25.34
N TYR A 209 -16.69 -5.86 25.24
CA TYR A 209 -15.97 -5.09 26.26
C TYR A 209 -16.80 -4.97 27.52
N PRO A 210 -16.27 -5.36 28.69
CA PRO A 210 -17.10 -5.41 29.87
C PRO A 210 -17.25 -4.06 30.58
N VAL A 211 -16.55 -3.00 30.14
CA VAL A 211 -16.64 -1.63 30.70
C VAL A 211 -16.41 -0.59 29.60
N ASN A 212 -17.23 0.47 29.57
CA ASN A 212 -17.00 1.63 28.70
C ASN A 212 -15.84 2.51 29.23
N LYS A 213 -15.33 3.44 28.42
CA LYS A 213 -14.16 4.25 28.81
C LYS A 213 -14.48 5.21 29.96
N GLU A 214 -15.73 5.66 30.06
CA GLU A 214 -16.21 6.51 31.15
C GLU A 214 -16.04 5.83 32.52
N GLN A 215 -16.61 4.64 32.70
CA GLN A 215 -16.54 3.91 33.97
C GLN A 215 -15.11 3.45 34.28
N GLN A 216 -14.35 3.02 33.27
CA GLN A 216 -12.92 2.69 33.45
C GLN A 216 -12.13 3.88 34.00
N LEU A 217 -12.38 5.10 33.49
CA LEU A 217 -11.72 6.32 33.94
C LEU A 217 -12.15 6.72 35.36
N ILE A 218 -13.43 6.60 35.70
CA ILE A 218 -13.93 6.84 37.06
C ILE A 218 -13.14 5.99 38.06
N ASN A 219 -13.06 4.68 37.81
CA ASN A 219 -12.41 3.78 38.72
C ASN A 219 -10.88 4.03 38.78
N LEU A 220 -10.25 4.35 37.65
CA LEU A 220 -8.83 4.69 37.60
C LEU A 220 -8.51 5.95 38.43
N ARG A 221 -9.38 6.96 38.37
CA ARG A 221 -9.24 8.19 39.17
C ARG A 221 -9.27 7.93 40.66
N GLU A 222 -10.14 7.04 41.13
CA GLU A 222 -10.19 6.65 42.54
C GLU A 222 -8.83 6.15 43.03
N THR A 223 -8.13 5.37 42.21
CA THR A 223 -6.79 4.86 42.53
C THR A 223 -5.71 5.93 42.41
N LEU A 224 -5.77 6.77 41.38
CA LEU A 224 -4.77 7.83 41.16
C LEU A 224 -4.83 8.97 42.18
N THR A 225 -5.95 9.11 42.91
CA THR A 225 -6.21 10.17 43.90
C THR A 225 -6.22 9.68 45.34
N GLN A 226 -5.87 8.41 45.61
CA GLN A 226 -5.85 7.85 46.98
C GLN A 226 -4.91 8.61 47.92
N ASP A 227 -3.88 9.24 47.38
CA ASP A 227 -2.91 10.07 48.12
C ASP A 227 -3.40 11.51 48.38
N GLY A 228 -4.60 11.86 47.92
CA GLY A 228 -5.18 13.19 48.00
C GLY A 228 -4.69 14.16 46.93
N SER A 229 -4.00 13.67 45.89
CA SER A 229 -3.56 14.49 44.76
C SER A 229 -4.73 14.95 43.89
N GLU A 230 -4.61 16.15 43.31
CA GLU A 230 -5.51 16.60 42.25
C GLU A 230 -5.00 16.15 40.88
N LEU A 231 -5.89 15.72 39.98
CA LEU A 231 -5.50 15.29 38.64
C LEU A 231 -5.64 16.38 37.56
N GLU A 232 -4.65 16.45 36.69
CA GLU A 232 -4.71 17.04 35.34
C GLU A 232 -4.46 15.92 34.33
N GLU A 233 -5.44 15.64 33.49
CA GLU A 233 -5.42 14.48 32.60
C GLU A 233 -5.46 14.94 31.16
N ASP A 234 -4.55 14.41 30.33
CA ASP A 234 -4.64 14.49 28.89
C ASP A 234 -4.97 13.09 28.36
N TYR A 235 -6.05 12.96 27.60
CA TYR A 235 -6.49 11.71 27.00
C TYR A 235 -6.31 11.73 25.48
N PHE A 236 -5.55 10.76 24.97
CA PHE A 236 -5.17 10.62 23.57
C PHE A 236 -5.80 9.37 22.98
N ASP A 237 -6.65 9.54 21.96
CA ASP A 237 -7.34 8.46 21.27
C ASP A 237 -7.45 8.81 19.77
N ASP A 238 -7.43 7.83 18.88
CA ASP A 238 -7.62 8.07 17.44
C ASP A 238 -9.11 8.08 17.06
N ASN A 239 -9.97 7.51 17.92
CA ASN A 239 -11.40 7.47 17.71
C ASN A 239 -12.10 8.61 18.47
N TYR A 240 -12.80 9.46 17.72
CA TYR A 240 -13.56 10.58 18.26
C TYR A 240 -14.66 10.15 19.24
N LEU A 241 -15.33 9.02 18.98
CA LEU A 241 -16.41 8.53 19.84
C LEU A 241 -15.91 8.17 21.24
N ASN A 242 -14.72 7.55 21.33
CA ASN A 242 -14.11 7.21 22.62
C ASN A 242 -13.90 8.45 23.49
N LEU A 243 -13.62 9.61 22.86
CA LEU A 243 -13.50 10.90 23.54
C LEU A 243 -14.86 11.50 23.91
N GLN A 244 -15.89 11.24 23.10
CA GLN A 244 -17.27 11.68 23.34
C GLN A 244 -17.94 10.89 24.47
N GLU A 245 -17.60 9.61 24.69
CA GLU A 245 -18.06 8.82 25.86
C GLU A 245 -17.75 9.53 27.19
N LEU A 246 -16.69 10.34 27.23
CA LEU A 246 -16.27 11.05 28.43
C LEU A 246 -17.03 12.37 28.67
N GLU A 247 -17.98 12.73 27.80
CA GLU A 247 -18.74 13.98 27.89
C GLU A 247 -19.66 14.02 29.13
N GLY A 248 -20.06 12.85 29.65
CA GLY A 248 -20.88 12.70 30.86
C GLY A 248 -20.14 12.97 32.18
N LEU A 249 -18.80 12.98 32.16
CA LEU A 249 -17.99 13.15 33.37
C LEU A 249 -18.10 14.57 33.94
N GLU A 250 -18.24 14.67 35.27
CA GLU A 250 -18.26 15.95 36.00
C GLU A 250 -16.97 16.75 35.76
N LYS A 251 -15.82 16.09 35.85
CA LYS A 251 -14.51 16.63 35.49
C LYS A 251 -14.00 15.90 34.26
N LYS A 252 -13.93 16.58 33.12
CA LYS A 252 -13.47 16.00 31.86
C LYS A 252 -11.94 16.09 31.76
N PRO A 253 -11.27 15.07 31.19
CA PRO A 253 -9.87 15.21 30.81
C PRO A 253 -9.76 16.19 29.62
N ASN A 254 -8.56 16.72 29.37
CA ASN A 254 -8.27 17.35 28.08
C ASN A 254 -8.23 16.25 27.03
N ARG A 255 -9.03 16.37 25.98
CA ARG A 255 -9.23 15.30 24.99
C ARG A 255 -8.52 15.64 23.69
N PHE A 256 -7.77 14.68 23.17
CA PHE A 256 -7.00 14.85 21.94
C PHE A 256 -7.25 13.71 20.96
N VAL A 257 -7.64 14.08 19.75
CA VAL A 257 -7.70 13.14 18.62
C VAL A 257 -6.31 13.00 18.02
N VAL A 258 -5.83 11.77 17.95
CA VAL A 258 -4.52 11.42 17.40
C VAL A 258 -4.68 10.82 16.00
N SER A 259 -3.83 11.25 15.08
CA SER A 259 -3.74 10.70 13.73
C SER A 259 -2.29 10.78 13.23
N LYS A 260 -1.99 10.12 12.11
CA LYS A 260 -0.64 10.16 11.52
C LYS A 260 -0.25 11.59 11.14
N GLY A 261 0.78 12.14 11.76
CA GLY A 261 1.24 13.51 11.48
C GLY A 261 0.53 14.61 12.26
N ARG A 262 -0.42 14.29 13.16
CA ARG A 262 -1.29 15.31 13.76
C ARG A 262 -1.96 14.88 15.06
N ILE A 263 -1.98 15.81 16.01
CA ILE A 263 -2.74 15.74 17.27
C ILE A 263 -3.58 17.02 17.35
N MET A 264 -4.88 16.90 17.65
CA MET A 264 -5.81 18.03 17.79
C MET A 264 -6.62 17.92 19.06
N SER A 265 -7.06 19.04 19.63
CA SER A 265 -8.07 18.97 20.69
C SER A 265 -9.41 18.52 20.13
N PHE A 266 -10.23 17.90 20.98
CA PHE A 266 -11.60 17.49 20.65
C PHE A 266 -12.43 18.64 20.06
N GLU A 267 -12.37 19.82 20.67
CA GLU A 267 -13.11 21.01 20.24
C GLU A 267 -12.60 21.57 18.89
N GLU A 268 -11.30 21.46 18.63
CA GLU A 268 -10.71 21.86 17.34
C GLU A 268 -11.22 20.97 16.20
N VAL A 269 -11.49 19.68 16.46
CA VAL A 269 -12.03 18.76 15.45
C VAL A 269 -13.42 19.20 15.02
N GLU A 270 -14.34 19.49 15.95
CA GLU A 270 -15.69 19.94 15.61
C GLU A 270 -15.68 21.24 14.81
N LEU A 271 -14.88 22.22 15.26
CA LEU A 271 -14.77 23.51 14.59
C LEU A 271 -14.27 23.36 13.14
N LYS A 272 -13.21 22.57 12.94
CA LYS A 272 -12.65 22.32 11.60
C LYS A 272 -13.61 21.54 10.74
N LEU A 273 -14.28 20.53 11.29
CA LEU A 273 -15.21 19.72 10.56
C LEU A 273 -16.44 20.51 10.12
N SER A 274 -16.98 21.37 10.98
CA SER A 274 -18.05 22.30 10.63
C SER A 274 -17.65 23.18 9.45
N LYS A 275 -16.48 23.82 9.53
CA LYS A 275 -15.96 24.66 8.43
C LYS A 275 -15.80 23.88 7.13
N ILE A 276 -15.18 22.71 7.20
CA ILE A 276 -14.95 21.86 6.01
C ILE A 276 -16.27 21.34 5.43
N ASN A 277 -17.25 21.02 6.27
CA ASN A 277 -18.56 20.59 5.83
C ASN A 277 -19.30 21.71 5.05
N ASP A 278 -19.16 22.97 5.49
CA ASP A 278 -19.72 24.12 4.77
C ASP A 278 -19.04 24.33 3.40
N GLU A 279 -17.72 24.17 3.34
CA GLU A 279 -16.95 24.23 2.09
C GLU A 279 -17.35 23.08 1.14
N ILE A 280 -17.50 21.86 1.66
CA ILE A 280 -17.95 20.68 0.92
C ILE A 280 -19.38 20.88 0.41
N ALA A 281 -20.29 21.42 1.23
CA ALA A 281 -21.65 21.71 0.81
C ALA A 281 -21.68 22.70 -0.35
N THR A 282 -20.83 23.75 -0.29
CA THR A 282 -20.67 24.72 -1.37
C THR A 282 -20.18 24.06 -2.66
N ILE A 283 -19.12 23.24 -2.58
CA ILE A 283 -18.56 22.52 -3.74
C ILE A 283 -19.58 21.53 -4.32
N ARG A 284 -20.28 20.80 -3.46
CA ARG A 284 -21.37 19.89 -3.86
C ARG A 284 -22.43 20.63 -4.67
N SER A 285 -22.95 21.76 -4.18
CA SER A 285 -23.95 22.53 -4.92
C SER A 285 -23.45 22.99 -6.29
N GLN A 286 -22.15 23.34 -6.41
CA GLN A 286 -21.56 23.67 -7.70
C GLN A 286 -21.46 22.46 -8.64
N PHE A 287 -21.10 21.28 -8.13
CA PHE A 287 -21.12 20.03 -8.91
C PHE A 287 -22.54 19.63 -9.33
N GLU A 288 -23.53 19.79 -8.45
CA GLU A 288 -24.94 19.53 -8.78
C GLU A 288 -25.42 20.44 -9.91
N LEU A 289 -25.09 21.73 -9.88
CA LEU A 289 -25.39 22.67 -10.96
C LEU A 289 -24.72 22.22 -12.27
N PHE A 290 -23.43 21.88 -12.20
CA PHE A 290 -22.66 21.44 -13.36
C PHE A 290 -23.19 20.14 -13.97
N ILE A 291 -23.58 19.16 -13.14
CA ILE A 291 -24.18 17.90 -13.58
C ILE A 291 -25.53 18.14 -14.27
N ARG A 292 -26.32 19.11 -13.80
CA ARG A 292 -27.54 19.55 -14.51
C ARG A 292 -27.24 20.17 -15.87
N GLU A 293 -26.21 21.01 -15.99
CA GLU A 293 -25.76 21.56 -17.28
C GLU A 293 -25.36 20.43 -18.26
N LEU A 294 -24.84 19.32 -17.74
CA LEU A 294 -24.52 18.11 -18.51
C LEU A 294 -25.75 17.23 -18.82
N GLY A 295 -26.95 17.64 -18.41
CA GLY A 295 -28.21 16.94 -18.66
C GLY A 295 -28.41 15.67 -17.82
N ILE A 296 -27.79 15.59 -16.64
CA ILE A 296 -28.00 14.50 -15.68
C ILE A 296 -28.69 15.10 -14.44
N ASP A 297 -29.67 14.38 -13.88
CA ASP A 297 -30.25 14.73 -12.58
C ASP A 297 -29.25 14.39 -11.46
N PRO A 298 -28.81 15.34 -10.62
CA PRO A 298 -27.91 15.08 -9.51
C PRO A 298 -28.41 13.99 -8.54
N ALA A 299 -29.72 13.88 -8.33
CA ALA A 299 -30.29 12.84 -7.46
C ALA A 299 -30.09 11.43 -8.01
N ILE A 300 -30.08 11.29 -9.34
CA ILE A 300 -29.75 10.04 -10.03
C ILE A 300 -28.24 9.84 -10.00
N ALA A 301 -27.46 10.88 -10.29
CA ALA A 301 -25.99 10.84 -10.32
C ALA A 301 -25.39 10.28 -9.01
N VAL A 302 -25.85 10.76 -7.85
CA VAL A 302 -25.36 10.27 -6.55
C VAL A 302 -25.60 8.76 -6.37
N LYS A 303 -26.69 8.23 -6.93
CA LYS A 303 -27.09 6.82 -6.78
C LYS A 303 -26.52 5.89 -7.87
N MET A 304 -25.80 6.41 -8.85
CA MET A 304 -25.28 5.59 -9.95
C MET A 304 -24.26 4.56 -9.47
N ASN A 305 -24.47 3.30 -9.82
CA ASN A 305 -23.53 2.22 -9.52
C ASN A 305 -22.30 2.26 -10.45
N TYR A 306 -21.33 1.36 -10.24
CA TYR A 306 -20.11 1.30 -11.04
C TYR A 306 -20.36 1.10 -12.55
N ASN A 307 -21.34 0.26 -12.92
CA ASN A 307 -21.63 -0.04 -14.32
C ASN A 307 -22.30 1.14 -15.03
N GLU A 308 -23.25 1.80 -14.36
CA GLU A 308 -23.94 2.99 -14.89
C GLU A 308 -22.95 4.14 -15.12
N ARG A 309 -22.04 4.38 -14.17
CA ARG A 309 -20.95 5.37 -14.33
C ARG A 309 -20.00 5.02 -15.46
N GLY A 310 -19.75 3.72 -15.68
CA GLY A 310 -18.91 3.23 -16.77
C GLY A 310 -19.46 3.54 -18.16
N GLN A 311 -20.77 3.80 -18.28
CA GLN A 311 -21.42 4.17 -19.53
C GLN A 311 -21.38 5.68 -19.82
N LEU A 312 -20.99 6.51 -18.84
CA LEU A 312 -20.85 7.95 -19.03
C LEU A 312 -19.54 8.25 -19.76
N ALA A 313 -19.63 9.06 -20.81
CA ALA A 313 -18.45 9.67 -21.42
C ALA A 313 -17.90 10.79 -20.54
N GLU A 314 -16.62 11.11 -20.68
CA GLU A 314 -16.07 12.33 -20.08
C GLU A 314 -16.72 13.58 -20.70
N PRO A 315 -16.95 14.64 -19.91
CA PRO A 315 -16.59 14.82 -18.49
C PRO A 315 -17.65 14.33 -17.49
N LYS A 316 -18.80 13.81 -17.98
CA LYS A 316 -19.97 13.46 -17.15
C LYS A 316 -19.58 12.47 -16.06
N LYS A 317 -18.78 11.48 -16.44
CA LYS A 317 -18.26 10.47 -15.53
C LYS A 317 -17.46 11.08 -14.38
N THR A 318 -16.48 11.94 -14.68
CA THR A 318 -15.68 12.62 -13.66
C THR A 318 -16.52 13.51 -12.74
N ALA A 319 -17.48 14.25 -13.30
CA ALA A 319 -18.40 15.08 -12.51
C ALA A 319 -19.22 14.23 -11.51
N VAL A 320 -19.84 13.14 -12.00
CA VAL A 320 -20.64 12.22 -11.17
C VAL A 320 -19.79 11.58 -10.07
N ILE A 321 -18.57 11.12 -10.38
CA ILE A 321 -17.66 10.54 -9.39
C ILE A 321 -17.33 11.55 -8.29
N ASN A 322 -17.07 12.81 -8.64
CA ASN A 322 -16.77 13.84 -7.65
C ASN A 322 -17.98 14.19 -6.79
N LEU A 323 -19.19 14.27 -7.37
CA LEU A 323 -20.41 14.49 -6.61
C LEU A 323 -20.67 13.36 -5.60
N GLN A 324 -20.49 12.10 -6.03
CA GLN A 324 -20.64 10.95 -5.13
C GLN A 324 -19.66 10.98 -3.98
N LYS A 325 -18.38 11.28 -4.24
CA LYS A 325 -17.38 11.42 -3.18
C LYS A 325 -17.74 12.50 -2.16
N LEU A 326 -18.29 13.63 -2.62
CA LEU A 326 -18.75 14.69 -1.73
C LEU A 326 -19.94 14.22 -0.88
N ASP A 327 -20.89 13.48 -1.47
CA ASP A 327 -22.01 12.90 -0.73
C ASP A 327 -21.53 11.89 0.32
N ASP A 328 -20.62 10.98 -0.06
CA ASP A 328 -20.00 10.00 0.84
C ASP A 328 -19.31 10.70 2.03
N ILE A 329 -18.54 11.76 1.78
CA ILE A 329 -17.88 12.53 2.85
C ILE A 329 -18.91 13.19 3.76
N GLN A 330 -19.97 13.82 3.21
CA GLN A 330 -21.00 14.45 4.03
C GLN A 330 -21.80 13.43 4.86
N ASN A 331 -22.05 12.24 4.31
CA ASN A 331 -22.70 11.18 5.06
C ASN A 331 -21.78 10.67 6.18
N ALA A 332 -20.48 10.50 5.92
CA ALA A 332 -19.49 10.15 6.95
C ALA A 332 -19.36 11.23 8.04
N ILE A 333 -19.50 12.52 7.70
CA ILE A 333 -19.52 13.62 8.68
C ILE A 333 -20.79 13.58 9.54
N LYS A 334 -21.94 13.21 8.96
CA LYS A 334 -23.21 13.07 9.69
C LYS A 334 -23.23 11.84 10.59
N GLU A 335 -22.56 10.77 10.18
CA GLU A 335 -22.33 9.59 10.98
C GLU A 335 -21.23 9.91 12.00
N GLU A 336 -21.64 10.41 13.18
CA GLU A 336 -20.78 10.81 14.31
C GLU A 336 -19.67 9.78 14.63
N ASN A 337 -19.92 8.52 14.28
CA ASN A 337 -19.02 7.39 14.49
C ASN A 337 -17.69 7.45 13.71
N SER A 338 -17.49 8.43 12.82
CA SER A 338 -16.30 8.49 11.99
C SER A 338 -15.65 9.87 11.87
N LEU A 339 -15.99 10.84 12.74
CA LEU A 339 -15.63 12.26 12.59
C LEU A 339 -14.12 12.51 12.34
N GLY A 340 -13.22 11.81 13.04
CA GLY A 340 -11.76 11.95 12.80
C GLY A 340 -11.31 11.45 11.41
N LYS A 341 -11.86 10.32 10.98
CA LYS A 341 -11.61 9.75 9.64
C LYS A 341 -12.30 10.57 8.55
N ALA A 342 -13.51 11.06 8.81
CA ALA A 342 -14.27 11.94 7.94
C ALA A 342 -13.52 13.26 7.73
N LEU A 343 -12.99 13.86 8.80
CA LEU A 343 -12.14 15.05 8.74
C LEU A 343 -10.91 14.82 7.86
N SER A 344 -10.17 13.74 8.11
CA SER A 344 -8.97 13.40 7.33
C SER A 344 -9.29 13.17 5.85
N THR A 345 -10.40 12.48 5.56
CA THR A 345 -10.87 12.23 4.19
C THR A 345 -11.29 13.53 3.51
N ALA A 346 -11.99 14.40 4.23
CA ALA A 346 -12.45 15.69 3.75
C ALA A 346 -11.27 16.63 3.46
N GLU A 347 -10.31 16.76 4.37
CA GLU A 347 -9.09 17.55 4.15
C GLU A 347 -8.28 17.03 2.96
N PHE A 348 -8.12 15.70 2.85
CA PHE A 348 -7.45 15.10 1.70
C PHE A 348 -8.16 15.46 0.39
N TYR A 349 -9.49 15.33 0.35
CA TYR A 349 -10.30 15.69 -0.81
C TYR A 349 -10.12 17.17 -1.18
N MET A 350 -10.21 18.07 -0.20
CA MET A 350 -10.06 19.52 -0.39
C MET A 350 -8.66 19.89 -0.89
N SER A 351 -7.62 19.24 -0.36
CA SER A 351 -6.25 19.44 -0.83
C SER A 351 -6.02 18.93 -2.26
N ALA A 352 -6.61 17.80 -2.63
CA ALA A 352 -6.52 17.23 -3.98
C ALA A 352 -7.33 18.03 -5.01
N GLN A 353 -8.48 18.57 -4.62
CA GLN A 353 -9.31 19.46 -5.42
C GLN A 353 -8.55 20.69 -5.92
N SER A 354 -7.61 21.22 -5.12
CA SER A 354 -6.78 22.37 -5.52
C SER A 354 -5.88 22.11 -6.73
N LYS A 355 -5.63 20.85 -7.12
CA LYS A 355 -4.61 20.51 -8.13
C LYS A 355 -5.16 19.97 -9.46
N THR A 356 -6.25 19.20 -9.48
CA THR A 356 -6.68 18.49 -10.71
C THR A 356 -8.18 18.26 -10.90
N ASN A 357 -9.01 18.30 -9.85
CA ASN A 357 -10.43 17.95 -9.94
C ASN A 357 -11.38 19.14 -9.73
N SER A 358 -10.85 20.36 -9.72
CA SER A 358 -11.66 21.55 -9.54
C SER A 358 -12.68 21.68 -10.66
N ILE A 359 -13.85 22.23 -10.35
CA ILE A 359 -14.89 22.52 -11.35
C ILE A 359 -14.32 23.37 -12.49
N MET A 360 -13.38 24.27 -12.20
CA MET A 360 -12.64 25.02 -13.22
C MET A 360 -11.84 24.10 -14.13
N GLY A 361 -11.08 23.14 -13.58
CA GLY A 361 -10.35 22.16 -14.37
C GLY A 361 -11.29 21.31 -15.26
N ILE A 362 -12.45 20.91 -14.74
CA ILE A 362 -13.43 20.13 -15.52
C ILE A 362 -14.10 21.00 -16.60
N LYS A 363 -14.37 22.28 -16.31
CA LYS A 363 -14.87 23.24 -17.32
C LYS A 363 -13.82 23.53 -18.40
N GLU A 364 -12.55 23.60 -18.05
CA GLU A 364 -11.45 23.69 -19.02
C GLU A 364 -11.35 22.43 -19.89
N GLU A 365 -11.54 21.24 -19.32
CA GLU A 365 -11.61 19.99 -20.08
C GLU A 365 -12.81 19.95 -21.02
N LEU A 366 -13.99 20.41 -20.59
CA LEU A 366 -15.14 20.60 -21.48
C LEU A 366 -14.81 21.49 -22.66
N HIS A 367 -14.15 22.61 -22.40
CA HIS A 367 -13.73 23.54 -23.44
C HIS A 367 -12.74 22.89 -24.43
N LYS A 368 -11.86 22.01 -23.94
CA LYS A 368 -10.97 21.23 -24.82
C LYS A 368 -11.74 20.21 -25.65
N ILE A 369 -12.76 19.57 -25.09
CA ILE A 369 -13.60 18.57 -25.77
C ILE A 369 -14.51 19.23 -26.82
N SER A 370 -14.99 20.46 -26.56
CA SER A 370 -15.81 21.22 -27.49
C SER A 370 -15.01 21.92 -28.59
N HIS A 371 -13.67 21.90 -28.54
CA HIS A 371 -12.83 22.45 -29.59
C HIS A 371 -12.94 21.60 -30.86
N PRO A 372 -13.07 22.19 -32.06
CA PRO A 372 -13.19 21.45 -33.32
C PRO A 372 -12.10 20.39 -33.55
N ASP A 373 -10.87 20.70 -33.14
CA ASP A 373 -9.70 19.83 -33.31
C ASP A 373 -9.69 18.60 -32.37
N PHE A 374 -10.56 18.57 -31.35
CA PHE A 374 -10.64 17.46 -30.40
C PHE A 374 -11.00 16.15 -31.08
N SER A 375 -11.99 16.18 -31.97
CA SER A 375 -12.44 15.00 -32.72
C SER A 375 -11.33 14.44 -33.60
N GLU A 376 -10.52 15.31 -34.19
CA GLU A 376 -9.38 14.92 -35.01
C GLU A 376 -8.24 14.33 -34.17
N ASN A 377 -7.92 14.95 -33.03
CA ASN A 377 -6.90 14.44 -32.12
C ASN A 377 -7.27 13.11 -31.48
N VAL A 378 -8.54 12.90 -31.11
CA VAL A 378 -9.03 11.61 -30.59
C VAL A 378 -8.98 10.53 -31.68
N LYS A 379 -9.32 10.86 -32.94
CA LYS A 379 -9.15 9.93 -34.07
C LYS A 379 -7.69 9.54 -34.27
N LEU A 380 -6.77 10.52 -34.19
CA LEU A 380 -5.34 10.26 -34.30
C LEU A 380 -4.86 9.35 -33.17
N LYS A 381 -5.24 9.63 -31.91
CA LYS A 381 -4.90 8.80 -30.74
C LYS A 381 -5.44 7.38 -30.85
N LYS A 382 -6.69 7.23 -31.32
CA LYS A 382 -7.29 5.91 -31.55
C LYS A 382 -6.50 5.12 -32.61
N LYS A 383 -6.06 5.77 -33.68
CA LYS A 383 -5.21 5.16 -34.70
C LYS A 383 -3.87 4.72 -34.10
N GLU A 384 -3.19 5.59 -33.35
CA GLU A 384 -1.92 5.26 -32.68
C GLU A 384 -2.04 4.06 -31.72
N LEU A 385 -3.13 4.00 -30.95
CA LEU A 385 -3.41 2.89 -30.04
C LEU A 385 -3.71 1.59 -30.78
N SER A 386 -4.44 1.66 -31.91
CA SER A 386 -4.71 0.50 -32.76
C SER A 386 -3.43 -0.07 -33.38
N ASP A 387 -2.53 0.80 -33.82
CA ASP A 387 -1.24 0.38 -34.37
C ASP A 387 -0.34 -0.22 -33.28
N LEU A 388 -0.33 0.37 -32.08
CA LEU A 388 0.39 -0.19 -30.93
C LEU A 388 -0.18 -1.55 -30.52
N ARG A 389 -1.51 -1.72 -30.55
CA ARG A 389 -2.18 -3.01 -30.28
C ARG A 389 -1.66 -4.07 -31.24
N LYS A 390 -1.68 -3.82 -32.54
CA LYS A 390 -1.20 -4.76 -33.57
C LYS A 390 0.27 -5.16 -33.33
N GLN A 391 1.12 -4.20 -32.97
CA GLN A 391 2.54 -4.48 -32.65
C GLN A 391 2.69 -5.41 -31.44
N TYR A 392 1.90 -5.22 -30.39
CA TYR A 392 1.86 -6.16 -29.26
C TYR A 392 1.32 -7.54 -29.67
N GLU A 393 0.27 -7.62 -30.49
CA GLU A 393 -0.27 -8.91 -30.97
C GLU A 393 0.79 -9.70 -31.75
N MET A 394 1.53 -9.03 -32.63
CA MET A 394 2.64 -9.64 -33.37
C MET A 394 3.76 -10.10 -32.44
N LEU A 395 4.17 -9.26 -31.47
CA LEU A 395 5.21 -9.62 -30.50
C LEU A 395 4.81 -10.84 -29.67
N LEU A 396 3.57 -10.88 -29.19
CA LEU A 396 2.99 -12.00 -28.42
C LEU A 396 3.00 -13.30 -29.23
N LYS A 397 2.60 -13.23 -30.49
CA LYS A 397 2.57 -14.40 -31.36
C LYS A 397 3.97 -14.89 -31.73
N ASP A 398 4.82 -13.99 -32.22
CA ASP A 398 6.08 -14.36 -32.87
C ASP A 398 7.19 -14.68 -31.87
N LYS A 399 7.27 -13.96 -30.75
CA LYS A 399 8.35 -14.14 -29.76
C LYS A 399 7.93 -14.95 -28.54
N PHE A 400 6.63 -15.04 -28.26
CA PHE A 400 6.11 -15.75 -27.08
C PHE A 400 5.15 -16.90 -27.40
N GLY A 401 4.76 -17.10 -28.67
CA GLY A 401 3.84 -18.16 -29.06
C GLY A 401 2.43 -18.02 -28.46
N ILE A 402 2.06 -16.82 -27.98
CA ILE A 402 0.77 -16.56 -27.33
C ILE A 402 -0.22 -16.03 -28.37
N THR A 403 -1.41 -16.64 -28.46
CA THR A 403 -2.52 -16.03 -29.19
C THR A 403 -3.44 -15.26 -28.24
N VAL A 404 -3.90 -14.09 -28.68
CA VAL A 404 -4.68 -13.16 -27.84
C VAL A 404 -5.99 -13.75 -27.32
N LYS A 405 -6.56 -14.75 -28.00
CA LYS A 405 -7.80 -15.43 -27.57
C LYS A 405 -7.60 -16.35 -26.35
N GLU A 406 -6.36 -16.73 -26.03
CA GLU A 406 -6.03 -17.71 -24.98
C GLU A 406 -5.70 -17.06 -23.62
N ALA A 407 -5.56 -15.73 -23.57
CA ALA A 407 -5.10 -15.02 -22.37
C ALA A 407 -6.26 -14.56 -21.47
N SER A 408 -6.81 -15.47 -20.65
CA SER A 408 -7.75 -15.09 -19.58
C SER A 408 -7.00 -14.49 -18.37
N ALA A 409 -7.66 -13.61 -17.59
CA ALA A 409 -7.05 -12.99 -16.40
C ALA A 409 -6.58 -14.01 -15.35
N LYS A 410 -7.22 -15.20 -15.28
CA LYS A 410 -6.85 -16.26 -14.33
C LYS A 410 -5.61 -17.06 -14.76
N ASP A 411 -5.27 -17.06 -16.04
CA ASP A 411 -4.11 -17.80 -16.55
C ASP A 411 -2.82 -16.97 -16.43
N ILE A 412 -2.93 -15.64 -16.53
CA ILE A 412 -1.81 -14.67 -16.47
C ILE A 412 -1.04 -14.76 -15.14
N GLU A 413 -1.72 -15.05 -14.04
CA GLU A 413 -1.08 -15.12 -12.71
C GLU A 413 -0.06 -16.26 -12.61
N LYS A 414 -0.24 -17.32 -13.39
CA LYS A 414 0.64 -18.50 -13.44
C LYS A 414 1.82 -18.32 -14.39
N TRP A 415 1.84 -17.24 -15.18
CA TRP A 415 2.86 -17.03 -16.20
C TRP A 415 4.13 -16.44 -15.60
N ARG A 416 5.29 -16.91 -16.08
CA ARG A 416 6.59 -16.34 -15.71
C ARG A 416 6.87 -15.07 -16.51
N GLU A 417 7.67 -14.18 -15.94
CA GLU A 417 8.23 -13.09 -16.72
C GLU A 417 9.11 -13.64 -17.86
N PRO A 418 9.10 -13.02 -19.06
CA PRO A 418 8.43 -11.75 -19.42
C PRO A 418 6.98 -11.87 -19.96
N HIS A 419 6.42 -13.09 -20.03
CA HIS A 419 5.10 -13.35 -20.66
C HIS A 419 3.96 -12.66 -19.90
N LYS A 420 4.03 -12.63 -18.57
CA LYS A 420 3.05 -11.95 -17.70
C LYS A 420 3.01 -10.43 -17.96
N THR A 421 4.17 -9.78 -18.02
CA THR A 421 4.27 -8.35 -18.35
C THR A 421 3.72 -8.06 -19.75
N ALA A 422 4.02 -8.91 -20.74
CA ALA A 422 3.58 -8.74 -22.11
C ALA A 422 2.05 -8.66 -22.24
N VAL A 423 1.34 -9.64 -21.66
CA VAL A 423 -0.13 -9.66 -21.72
C VAL A 423 -0.76 -8.57 -20.87
N THR A 424 -0.19 -8.27 -19.70
CA THR A 424 -0.68 -7.18 -18.86
C THR A 424 -0.63 -5.84 -19.59
N ASN A 425 0.46 -5.57 -20.31
CA ASN A 425 0.60 -4.36 -21.11
C ASN A 425 -0.35 -4.35 -22.31
N PHE A 426 -0.54 -5.50 -22.97
CA PHE A 426 -1.52 -5.63 -24.05
C PHE A 426 -2.95 -5.32 -23.59
N GLN A 427 -3.36 -5.83 -22.42
CA GLN A 427 -4.67 -5.54 -21.82
C GLN A 427 -4.85 -4.04 -21.51
N LYS A 428 -3.78 -3.36 -21.07
CA LYS A 428 -3.80 -1.89 -20.89
C LYS A 428 -4.04 -1.17 -22.22
N VAL A 429 -3.36 -1.58 -23.29
CA VAL A 429 -3.57 -1.00 -24.64
C VAL A 429 -5.01 -1.21 -25.12
N LEU A 430 -5.57 -2.41 -24.96
CA LEU A 430 -6.97 -2.69 -25.31
C LEU A 430 -7.95 -1.79 -24.56
N LYS A 431 -7.75 -1.60 -23.25
CA LYS A 431 -8.58 -0.71 -22.43
C LYS A 431 -8.48 0.73 -22.93
N SER A 432 -7.27 1.20 -23.25
CA SER A 432 -7.01 2.53 -23.78
C SER A 432 -7.57 2.76 -25.18
N GLU A 433 -7.50 1.77 -26.10
CA GLU A 433 -8.07 1.88 -27.45
C GLU A 433 -9.62 2.00 -27.42
N ASN A 434 -10.26 1.35 -26.45
CA ASN A 434 -11.69 1.45 -26.22
C ASN A 434 -12.12 2.79 -25.59
N ASP A 435 -11.20 3.54 -24.99
CA ASP A 435 -11.44 4.85 -24.39
C ASP A 435 -10.31 5.87 -24.73
N PRO A 436 -10.20 6.28 -26.00
CA PRO A 436 -9.13 7.18 -26.47
C PRO A 436 -9.29 8.60 -25.92
N VAL A 437 -10.50 8.97 -25.48
CA VAL A 437 -10.80 10.27 -24.86
C VAL A 437 -10.12 10.37 -23.50
N ALA A 438 -10.21 9.32 -22.67
CA ALA A 438 -9.50 9.28 -21.39
C ALA A 438 -7.99 9.44 -21.56
N VAL A 439 -7.39 8.78 -22.56
CA VAL A 439 -5.93 8.91 -22.84
C VAL A 439 -5.56 10.32 -23.28
N TYR A 440 -6.39 10.96 -24.10
CA TYR A 440 -6.15 12.32 -24.59
C TYR A 440 -6.27 13.38 -23.48
N LEU A 441 -7.21 13.20 -22.56
CA LEU A 441 -7.48 14.16 -21.47
C LEU A 441 -6.64 13.90 -20.21
N SER A 442 -6.15 12.67 -20.00
CA SER A 442 -5.56 12.29 -18.71
C SER A 442 -4.29 13.07 -18.33
N LYS A 443 -4.27 13.55 -17.08
CA LYS A 443 -3.06 13.92 -16.31
C LYS A 443 -2.75 12.97 -15.15
N THR A 444 -3.51 11.87 -14.96
CA THR A 444 -3.30 10.89 -13.86
C THR A 444 -3.67 9.44 -14.20
N SER A 445 -2.96 8.50 -13.53
CA SER A 445 -3.03 7.03 -13.35
C SER A 445 -3.36 6.07 -14.51
N VAL A 446 -3.90 6.54 -15.64
CA VAL A 446 -3.93 5.76 -16.88
C VAL A 446 -2.54 5.83 -17.50
N PRO A 447 -1.94 4.70 -17.94
CA PRO A 447 -0.67 4.73 -18.64
C PRO A 447 -0.78 5.63 -19.87
N THR A 448 0.06 6.65 -19.94
CA THR A 448 0.14 7.52 -21.11
C THR A 448 0.59 6.68 -22.32
N LEU A 449 0.27 7.14 -23.54
CA LEU A 449 0.76 6.49 -24.76
C LEU A 449 2.30 6.36 -24.75
N THR A 450 2.99 7.36 -24.20
CA THR A 450 4.45 7.36 -24.05
C THR A 450 4.91 6.24 -23.13
N GLU A 451 4.30 6.08 -21.96
CA GLU A 451 4.63 5.00 -21.01
C GLU A 451 4.37 3.60 -21.58
N LEU A 452 3.29 3.44 -22.38
CA LEU A 452 2.98 2.18 -23.05
C LEU A 452 4.00 1.85 -24.14
N LYS A 453 4.46 2.84 -24.91
CA LYS A 453 5.54 2.70 -25.90
C LYS A 453 6.86 2.35 -25.24
N GLU A 454 7.22 3.01 -24.13
CA GLU A 454 8.43 2.68 -23.37
C GLU A 454 8.39 1.26 -22.79
N SER A 455 7.24 0.86 -22.25
CA SER A 455 7.04 -0.50 -21.74
C SER A 455 7.13 -1.54 -22.85
N PHE A 456 6.58 -1.24 -24.03
CA PHE A 456 6.68 -2.11 -25.21
C PHE A 456 8.12 -2.29 -25.65
N ARG A 457 8.88 -1.18 -25.76
CA ARG A 457 10.30 -1.21 -26.12
C ARG A 457 11.07 -2.05 -25.11
N ALA A 458 10.91 -1.80 -23.81
CA ALA A 458 11.60 -2.55 -22.77
C ALA A 458 11.34 -4.05 -22.89
N LEU A 459 10.08 -4.45 -23.08
CA LEU A 459 9.69 -5.84 -23.29
C LEU A 459 10.32 -6.42 -24.56
N TYR A 460 10.26 -5.70 -25.69
CA TYR A 460 10.86 -6.13 -26.94
C TYR A 460 12.38 -6.32 -26.80
N ILE A 461 13.10 -5.42 -26.12
CA ILE A 461 14.53 -5.60 -25.86
C ILE A 461 14.81 -6.93 -25.13
N THR A 462 13.92 -7.37 -24.23
CA THR A 462 14.10 -8.66 -23.55
C THR A 462 13.95 -9.89 -24.45
N THR A 463 13.33 -9.76 -25.62
CA THR A 463 13.17 -10.88 -26.55
C THR A 463 14.33 -10.98 -27.55
N VAL A 464 14.90 -9.86 -27.96
CA VAL A 464 16.03 -9.83 -28.93
C VAL A 464 17.40 -9.78 -28.26
N TYR A 465 17.49 -9.32 -27.01
CA TYR A 465 18.72 -9.35 -26.22
C TYR A 465 18.54 -10.27 -25.02
N SER A 466 18.82 -11.56 -25.20
CA SER A 466 18.69 -12.60 -24.16
C SER A 466 19.30 -12.23 -22.78
N PRO A 467 20.42 -11.48 -22.68
CA PRO A 467 20.94 -11.01 -21.40
C PRO A 467 20.13 -9.92 -20.69
N ALA A 468 19.06 -9.39 -21.28
CA ALA A 468 18.28 -8.27 -20.76
C ALA A 468 17.41 -8.60 -19.52
N ASN A 469 17.73 -9.62 -18.72
CA ASN A 469 16.95 -9.96 -17.54
C ASN A 469 17.05 -8.83 -16.49
N LEU A 470 16.04 -7.97 -16.44
CA LEU A 470 15.99 -6.75 -15.63
C LEU A 470 16.08 -7.00 -14.11
N LYS A 471 15.81 -8.23 -13.64
CA LYS A 471 15.81 -8.56 -12.21
C LYS A 471 17.20 -8.92 -11.68
N GLN A 472 18.07 -9.50 -12.50
CA GLN A 472 19.43 -9.91 -12.14
C GLN A 472 20.34 -9.81 -13.37
N PRO A 473 20.98 -8.65 -13.62
CA PRO A 473 22.02 -8.55 -14.64
C PRO A 473 23.19 -9.48 -14.30
N ARG A 474 23.90 -9.98 -15.32
CA ARG A 474 25.05 -10.87 -15.11
C ARG A 474 26.19 -10.12 -14.43
N ASP A 475 26.82 -10.76 -13.45
CA ASP A 475 28.05 -10.23 -12.85
C ASP A 475 29.22 -10.44 -13.81
N HIS A 476 29.81 -9.33 -14.25
CA HIS A 476 31.00 -9.30 -15.10
C HIS A 476 32.15 -8.60 -14.35
N ALA A 477 32.45 -9.03 -13.12
CA ALA A 477 33.42 -8.44 -12.18
C ALA A 477 34.79 -8.01 -12.76
N GLN A 478 35.22 -8.53 -13.92
CA GLN A 478 36.51 -8.19 -14.54
C GLN A 478 36.42 -7.50 -15.91
N TYR A 479 35.25 -7.48 -16.57
CA TYR A 479 35.11 -7.04 -17.97
C TYR A 479 33.82 -6.27 -18.24
N GLU A 480 33.30 -5.60 -17.22
CA GLU A 480 32.09 -4.80 -17.34
C GLU A 480 32.34 -3.58 -18.24
N VAL A 481 31.50 -3.38 -19.26
CA VAL A 481 31.61 -2.22 -20.14
C VAL A 481 31.08 -0.99 -19.41
N THR A 482 31.89 0.07 -19.41
CA THR A 482 31.59 1.38 -18.83
C THR A 482 31.75 2.47 -19.90
N THR A 483 31.30 3.68 -19.59
CA THR A 483 31.48 4.84 -20.46
C THR A 483 32.94 5.26 -20.64
N ASP A 484 33.87 4.81 -19.79
CA ASP A 484 35.30 5.13 -19.92
C ASP A 484 36.08 4.07 -20.68
N THR A 485 35.53 2.86 -20.81
CA THR A 485 36.14 1.75 -21.57
C THR A 485 35.72 1.71 -23.04
N ALA A 486 34.73 2.52 -23.44
CA ALA A 486 34.29 2.62 -24.83
C ALA A 486 35.22 3.54 -25.64
N ASN A 487 35.57 3.12 -26.87
CA ASN A 487 36.41 3.91 -27.76
C ASN A 487 35.66 5.15 -28.29
N ASN A 488 36.40 6.27 -28.48
CA ASN A 488 35.92 7.52 -29.09
C ASN A 488 34.70 8.16 -28.40
N THR A 489 34.65 8.15 -27.07
CA THR A 489 33.51 8.67 -26.31
C THR A 489 33.43 10.20 -26.35
N THR A 490 32.21 10.71 -26.53
CA THR A 490 31.91 12.15 -26.45
C THR A 490 31.43 12.53 -25.05
N ASP A 491 31.54 13.81 -24.68
CA ASP A 491 31.03 14.30 -23.39
C ASP A 491 29.53 14.06 -23.24
N GLN A 492 28.78 14.17 -24.35
CA GLN A 492 27.34 13.88 -24.39
C GLN A 492 27.02 12.41 -24.08
N PHE A 493 27.80 11.47 -24.63
CA PHE A 493 27.65 10.05 -24.35
C PHE A 493 27.94 9.75 -22.86
N LYS A 494 29.01 10.32 -22.31
CA LYS A 494 29.36 10.16 -20.90
C LYS A 494 28.27 10.74 -20.00
N GLN A 495 27.80 11.96 -20.27
CA GLN A 495 26.76 12.59 -19.48
C GLN A 495 25.46 11.76 -19.45
N LYS A 496 25.09 11.14 -20.58
CA LYS A 496 23.86 10.35 -20.69
C LYS A 496 23.96 8.99 -19.98
N TYR A 497 25.14 8.35 -19.99
CA TYR A 497 25.27 6.95 -19.58
C TYR A 497 26.23 6.68 -18.41
N GLN A 498 26.89 7.70 -17.84
CA GLN A 498 27.94 7.54 -16.79
C GLN A 498 27.54 6.70 -15.57
N ALA A 499 26.25 6.71 -15.20
CA ALA A 499 25.74 5.97 -14.05
C ALA A 499 25.46 4.49 -14.35
N LEU A 500 25.59 4.06 -15.61
CA LEU A 500 25.26 2.72 -16.07
C LEU A 500 26.52 1.93 -16.44
N LYS A 501 26.49 0.63 -16.15
CA LYS A 501 27.56 -0.31 -16.48
C LYS A 501 26.97 -1.63 -16.98
N GLY A 502 27.78 -2.38 -17.72
CA GLY A 502 27.49 -3.77 -18.04
C GLY A 502 26.25 -3.96 -18.91
N ASP A 503 25.46 -4.99 -18.59
CA ASP A 503 24.20 -5.27 -19.30
C ASP A 503 23.19 -4.10 -19.17
N ARG A 504 23.19 -3.36 -18.06
CA ARG A 504 22.29 -2.20 -17.87
C ARG A 504 22.60 -1.08 -18.85
N LEU A 505 23.88 -0.80 -19.07
CA LEU A 505 24.33 0.16 -20.08
C LEU A 505 23.88 -0.25 -21.48
N LYS A 506 24.12 -1.51 -21.86
CA LYS A 506 23.74 -2.03 -23.18
C LYS A 506 22.23 -2.01 -23.41
N ILE A 507 21.43 -2.38 -22.41
CA ILE A 507 19.96 -2.30 -22.48
C ILE A 507 19.51 -0.86 -22.72
N SER A 508 20.09 0.12 -22.01
CA SER A 508 19.72 1.52 -22.20
C SER A 508 20.03 2.01 -23.60
N ILE A 509 21.21 1.67 -24.13
CA ILE A 509 21.61 2.01 -25.51
C ILE A 509 20.67 1.34 -26.53
N LEU A 510 20.31 0.07 -26.34
CA LEU A 510 19.39 -0.64 -27.23
C LEU A 510 17.97 -0.03 -27.22
N LYS A 511 17.48 0.44 -26.07
CA LYS A 511 16.21 1.17 -25.99
C LYS A 511 16.25 2.47 -26.78
N ASP A 512 17.33 3.24 -26.63
CA ASP A 512 17.54 4.48 -27.37
C ASP A 512 17.63 4.24 -28.89
N PHE A 513 18.34 3.19 -29.30
CA PHE A 513 18.42 2.78 -30.71
C PHE A 513 17.03 2.42 -31.25
N LYS A 514 16.25 1.60 -30.51
CA LYS A 514 14.88 1.23 -30.92
C LYS A 514 13.97 2.46 -31.05
N SER A 515 14.07 3.42 -30.13
CA SER A 515 13.26 4.64 -30.20
C SER A 515 13.63 5.54 -31.38
N GLN A 516 14.88 5.50 -31.86
CA GLN A 516 15.33 6.26 -33.03
C GLN A 516 14.90 5.58 -34.33
N ILE A 517 15.10 4.26 -34.45
CA ILE A 517 14.79 3.55 -35.68
C ILE A 517 13.29 3.53 -36.01
N GLU A 518 12.42 3.59 -34.98
CA GLU A 518 10.96 3.71 -35.13
C GLU A 518 10.48 5.02 -35.76
N GLN A 519 11.35 6.03 -35.89
CA GLN A 519 10.99 7.33 -36.48
C GLN A 519 11.11 7.32 -38.01
N PHE A 520 11.82 6.35 -38.58
CA PHE A 520 12.05 6.27 -40.02
C PHE A 520 10.89 5.57 -40.72
N THR A 521 10.54 6.06 -41.90
CA THR A 521 9.41 5.54 -42.69
C THR A 521 9.86 4.88 -43.99
N THR A 522 11.15 5.01 -44.34
CA THR A 522 11.72 4.46 -45.57
C THR A 522 12.95 3.61 -45.30
N LYS A 523 13.21 2.65 -46.20
CA LYS A 523 14.42 1.80 -46.14
C LYS A 523 15.71 2.61 -46.26
N GLN A 524 15.68 3.69 -47.05
CA GLN A 524 16.84 4.56 -47.30
C GLN A 524 17.25 5.33 -46.04
N GLU A 525 16.27 5.84 -45.28
CA GLU A 525 16.52 6.51 -44.00
C GLU A 525 17.15 5.57 -42.97
N ILE A 526 16.62 4.34 -42.84
CA ILE A 526 17.20 3.33 -41.95
C ILE A 526 18.63 2.99 -42.34
N ALA A 527 18.91 2.80 -43.64
CA ALA A 527 20.26 2.48 -44.12
C ALA A 527 21.25 3.60 -43.77
N LYS A 528 20.89 4.85 -44.07
CA LYS A 528 21.72 6.03 -43.76
C LYS A 528 21.94 6.20 -42.26
N PHE A 529 20.89 6.01 -41.45
CA PHE A 529 21.00 6.05 -40.00
C PHE A 529 21.94 4.96 -39.47
N LEU A 530 21.82 3.73 -39.96
CA LEU A 530 22.64 2.61 -39.51
C LEU A 530 24.12 2.80 -39.86
N GLU A 531 24.43 3.35 -41.04
CA GLU A 531 25.80 3.70 -41.42
C GLU A 531 26.41 4.70 -40.46
N ALA A 532 25.67 5.76 -40.10
CA ALA A 532 26.13 6.76 -39.14
C ALA A 532 26.21 6.18 -37.70
N TYR A 533 25.23 5.38 -37.29
CA TYR A 533 25.16 4.81 -35.95
C TYR A 533 26.32 3.83 -35.70
N LYS A 534 26.76 3.07 -36.71
CA LYS A 534 27.92 2.17 -36.62
C LYS A 534 29.23 2.88 -36.24
N LEU A 535 29.32 4.18 -36.51
CA LEU A 535 30.48 5.02 -36.15
C LEU A 535 30.34 5.62 -34.75
N SER A 536 29.20 5.47 -34.08
CA SER A 536 28.91 6.14 -32.81
C SER A 536 29.50 5.40 -31.60
N PRO A 537 29.77 6.11 -30.49
CA PRO A 537 30.23 5.49 -29.25
C PRO A 537 29.27 4.43 -28.71
N GLU A 538 27.96 4.62 -28.90
CA GLU A 538 26.90 3.68 -28.54
C GLU A 538 27.05 2.34 -29.25
N TYR A 539 27.26 2.34 -30.57
CA TYR A 539 27.46 1.11 -31.33
C TYR A 539 28.75 0.41 -30.93
N GLN A 540 29.84 1.16 -30.77
CA GLN A 540 31.13 0.60 -30.33
C GLN A 540 31.02 -0.04 -28.92
N THR A 541 30.24 0.57 -28.03
CA THR A 541 29.93 0.03 -26.70
C THR A 541 29.17 -1.30 -26.78
N LEU A 542 28.21 -1.40 -27.70
CA LEU A 542 27.48 -2.65 -27.95
C LEU A 542 28.35 -3.72 -28.62
N ALA A 543 29.23 -3.32 -29.54
CA ALA A 543 30.17 -4.21 -30.24
C ALA A 543 31.28 -4.74 -29.33
N THR A 544 31.52 -4.12 -28.18
CA THR A 544 32.53 -4.56 -27.21
C THR A 544 32.09 -5.85 -26.49
N GLY A 545 32.88 -6.92 -26.63
CA GLY A 545 32.67 -8.19 -25.95
C GLY A 545 32.94 -8.10 -24.44
N GLN A 546 32.04 -8.65 -23.62
CA GLN A 546 32.14 -8.69 -22.15
C GLN A 546 32.60 -10.05 -21.61
N GLY A 547 32.76 -11.06 -22.47
CA GLY A 547 33.28 -12.38 -22.12
C GLY A 547 34.74 -12.54 -22.53
N ALA A 548 35.52 -13.27 -21.72
CA ALA A 548 36.94 -13.56 -22.00
C ALA A 548 37.16 -14.20 -23.39
N PHE A 549 36.22 -15.06 -23.83
CA PHE A 549 36.25 -15.69 -25.15
C PHE A 549 36.00 -14.67 -26.29
N THR A 550 34.99 -13.82 -26.16
CA THR A 550 34.64 -12.81 -27.17
C THR A 550 35.75 -11.76 -27.32
N GLN A 551 36.38 -11.34 -26.22
CA GLN A 551 37.55 -10.45 -26.29
C GLN A 551 38.79 -11.14 -26.85
N GLY A 552 39.01 -12.42 -26.53
CA GLY A 552 40.11 -13.21 -27.09
C GLY A 552 40.03 -13.27 -28.62
N ALA A 553 38.84 -13.51 -29.17
CA ALA A 553 38.59 -13.51 -30.61
C ALA A 553 38.77 -12.12 -31.25
N HIS A 554 38.31 -11.05 -30.59
CA HIS A 554 38.51 -9.67 -31.07
C HIS A 554 39.99 -9.27 -31.06
N LYS A 555 40.78 -9.71 -30.07
CA LYS A 555 42.23 -9.45 -29.97
C LYS A 555 43.06 -10.15 -31.06
N VAL A 556 42.59 -11.28 -31.60
CA VAL A 556 43.28 -12.02 -32.67
C VAL A 556 42.75 -11.71 -34.08
N GLY A 557 41.98 -10.62 -34.24
CA GLY A 557 41.51 -10.15 -35.54
C GLY A 557 40.32 -10.92 -36.13
N LEU A 558 39.64 -11.76 -35.34
CA LEU A 558 38.42 -12.49 -35.73
C LEU A 558 37.14 -11.68 -35.43
N SER A 559 37.24 -10.35 -35.30
CA SER A 559 36.11 -9.48 -34.97
C SER A 559 35.00 -9.49 -36.02
N SER A 560 35.31 -9.82 -37.28
CA SER A 560 34.34 -10.01 -38.35
C SER A 560 33.59 -11.34 -38.30
N LEU A 561 34.03 -12.30 -37.48
CA LEU A 561 33.46 -13.65 -37.38
C LEU A 561 32.67 -13.90 -36.09
N ILE A 562 32.77 -13.02 -35.10
CA ILE A 562 32.04 -13.12 -33.82
C ILE A 562 31.38 -11.78 -33.48
N THR A 563 30.08 -11.68 -33.74
CA THR A 563 29.22 -10.57 -33.31
C THR A 563 28.85 -10.72 -31.83
N THR A 564 28.61 -9.59 -31.15
CA THR A 564 28.09 -9.62 -29.79
C THR A 564 26.57 -9.80 -29.83
N SER A 565 25.97 -10.41 -28.81
CA SER A 565 24.52 -10.56 -28.71
C SER A 565 23.77 -9.22 -28.76
N SER A 566 24.43 -8.12 -28.37
CA SER A 566 23.90 -6.76 -28.49
C SER A 566 23.94 -6.20 -29.91
N VAL A 567 24.90 -6.62 -30.74
CA VAL A 567 24.92 -6.28 -32.17
C VAL A 567 23.91 -7.14 -32.93
N ASP A 568 23.75 -8.41 -32.56
CA ASP A 568 22.70 -9.27 -33.13
C ASP A 568 21.31 -8.68 -32.84
N ALA A 569 21.08 -8.19 -31.62
CA ALA A 569 19.85 -7.48 -31.27
C ALA A 569 19.60 -6.23 -32.13
N ILE A 570 20.65 -5.49 -32.53
CA ILE A 570 20.50 -4.37 -33.49
C ILE A 570 20.04 -4.87 -34.85
N ASN A 571 20.63 -5.96 -35.35
CA ASN A 571 20.28 -6.51 -36.65
C ASN A 571 18.82 -6.98 -36.67
N ASP A 572 18.38 -7.67 -35.61
CA ASP A 572 16.99 -8.09 -35.43
C ASP A 572 16.03 -6.88 -35.42
N MET A 573 16.39 -5.81 -34.72
CA MET A 573 15.59 -4.56 -34.69
C MET A 573 15.49 -3.89 -36.06
N VAL A 574 16.57 -3.91 -36.84
CA VAL A 574 16.61 -3.35 -38.19
C VAL A 574 15.75 -4.18 -39.13
N GLU A 575 15.85 -5.52 -39.08
CA GLU A 575 15.05 -6.42 -39.90
C GLU A 575 13.56 -6.25 -39.61
N ASP A 576 13.17 -6.20 -38.33
CA ASP A 576 11.79 -5.96 -37.93
C ASP A 576 11.28 -4.59 -38.39
N ALA A 577 12.09 -3.53 -38.29
CA ALA A 577 11.72 -2.20 -38.78
C ALA A 577 11.51 -2.17 -40.31
N LEU A 578 12.38 -2.85 -41.06
CA LEU A 578 12.25 -2.96 -42.52
C LEU A 578 10.99 -3.74 -42.91
N LYS A 579 10.67 -4.81 -42.19
CA LYS A 579 9.45 -5.60 -42.41
C LYS A 579 8.18 -4.79 -42.17
N ILE A 580 8.15 -3.96 -41.12
CA ILE A 580 7.02 -3.04 -40.86
C ILE A 580 6.81 -2.06 -42.02
N ILE A 581 7.88 -1.52 -42.59
CA ILE A 581 7.82 -0.61 -43.75
C ILE A 581 7.29 -1.34 -44.99
N GLU A 582 7.78 -2.57 -45.25
CA GLU A 582 7.31 -3.38 -46.37
C GLU A 582 5.82 -3.72 -46.28
N ASP A 583 5.36 -4.13 -45.10
CA ASP A 583 3.97 -4.51 -44.89
C ASP A 583 3.05 -3.28 -44.95
N SER A 584 3.52 -2.11 -44.49
CA SER A 584 2.79 -0.84 -44.64
C SER A 584 2.62 -0.43 -46.11
N ASN A 585 3.63 -0.66 -46.95
CA ASN A 585 3.57 -0.36 -48.39
C ASN A 585 2.68 -1.34 -49.18
N LYS A 586 2.54 -2.60 -48.73
CA LYS A 586 1.62 -3.57 -49.35
C LYS A 586 0.15 -3.24 -49.09
N VAL A 587 -0.15 -2.59 -47.97
CA VAL A 587 -1.53 -2.20 -47.58
C VAL A 587 -1.97 -0.90 -48.27
N ASN A 588 -1.03 -0.10 -48.79
CA ASN A 588 -1.33 1.16 -49.48
C ASN A 588 -0.44 1.35 -50.74
N PRO A 589 -0.73 0.65 -51.86
CA PRO A 589 0.14 0.64 -53.05
C PRO A 589 0.08 1.92 -53.90
N LYS A 590 -0.55 2.99 -53.43
CA LYS A 590 -0.61 4.29 -54.12
C LYS A 590 -0.12 5.41 -53.20
N GLY A 591 1.20 5.58 -53.18
CA GLY A 591 1.87 6.88 -53.06
C GLY A 591 2.41 7.24 -54.43
#